data_AF-A0A9D7BL29-F1
#
_entry.id   AF-A0A9D7BL29-F1
#
_cell.length_a   1.000
_cell.length_b   1.000
_cell.length_c   1.000
_cell.angle_alpha   90.00
_cell.angle_beta   90.00
_cell.angle_gamma   90.00
#
_symmetry.space_group_name_H-M   'P 1'
#
loop_
_entity.id
_entity.type
_entity.pdbx_description
1 polymer ?
#
loop_
_entity_poly.entity_id
_entity_poly.type
_entity_poly.pdbx_seq_one_letter_code
_entity_poly.pdbx_strand_id
1 'polypeptide(L)'
;MIGTFSNIFEVQSGGTLTKNGTGGFNIIAQVNLLNCTTIVNTGTLTISALGTIQPITNGSMQINTGSKLNLSRNFGSPVYNITGTAISGGGILEVSGTTVANFELGTNITLSGTLAVSTGAVSNIKSGCAVTMMPKILLSGGSINDEISINAGEVTFEVGGTYGGTGSPTFGNGFTWTAGGFSGSGVVHVTGILNSSSNSGHTIGGSKELRISNVATFTSAPVVMSGTAKILVLPGGSFIWNGTTFINFSGTSSNVFEVQNGGIFHKAGTGVLTFNNIPF
;
A
#
# COMPACT_ATOMS: atom_id res chain seq x y z
N MET A 1 17.07 19.95 11.08
CA MET A 1 18.15 19.76 12.08
C MET A 1 18.99 18.58 11.62
N ILE A 2 20.32 18.73 11.53
CA ILE A 2 21.23 17.62 11.20
C ILE A 2 21.90 17.20 12.51
N GLY A 3 21.45 16.10 13.09
CA GLY A 3 22.08 15.43 14.22
C GLY A 3 23.11 14.41 13.74
N THR A 4 24.04 14.03 14.62
CA THR A 4 24.88 12.84 14.45
C THR A 4 24.17 11.62 15.06
N PHE A 5 24.71 10.41 14.90
CA PHE A 5 24.16 9.19 15.53
C PHE A 5 24.07 9.26 17.07
N SER A 6 24.71 10.25 17.70
CA SER A 6 24.70 10.46 19.16
C SER A 6 23.61 11.43 19.62
N ASN A 7 22.96 12.15 18.70
CA ASN A 7 21.95 13.14 19.04
C ASN A 7 20.55 12.55 18.86
N ILE A 8 19.75 12.62 19.92
CA ILE A 8 18.33 12.24 19.92
C ILE A 8 17.50 13.52 19.83
N PHE A 9 16.58 13.56 18.87
CA PHE A 9 15.47 14.48 18.85
C PHE A 9 14.30 13.82 19.58
N GLU A 10 13.96 14.34 20.75
CA GLU A 10 12.90 13.80 21.59
C GLU A 10 11.79 14.83 21.77
N VAL A 11 10.55 14.39 21.62
CA VAL A 11 9.38 15.14 22.07
C VAL A 11 8.72 14.32 23.16
N GLN A 12 8.77 14.87 24.37
CA GLN A 12 8.29 14.19 25.57
C GLN A 12 6.78 14.29 25.73
N SER A 13 6.28 13.54 26.72
CA SER A 13 4.87 13.46 27.09
C SER A 13 4.23 14.84 27.24
N GLY A 14 3.11 15.06 26.56
CA GLY A 14 2.41 16.36 26.53
C GLY A 14 3.03 17.42 25.63
N GLY A 15 4.23 17.17 25.08
CA GLY A 15 4.87 18.03 24.09
C GLY A 15 4.16 18.02 22.75
N THR A 16 4.37 19.08 21.97
CA THR A 16 3.82 19.21 20.62
C THR A 16 4.91 19.58 19.61
N LEU A 17 5.05 18.79 18.55
CA LEU A 17 5.81 19.12 17.35
C LEU A 17 4.87 19.62 16.27
N THR A 18 5.00 20.89 15.87
CA THR A 18 4.18 21.46 14.79
C THR A 18 5.02 21.87 13.60
N LYS A 19 4.62 21.41 12.41
CA LYS A 19 5.16 21.86 11.13
C LYS A 19 4.18 22.81 10.44
N ASN A 20 4.63 24.06 10.26
CA ASN A 20 3.93 25.13 9.53
C ASN A 20 4.73 25.56 8.28
N GLY A 21 4.08 26.27 7.36
CA GLY A 21 4.65 26.76 6.10
C GLY A 21 4.65 25.72 4.98
N THR A 22 4.63 26.17 3.73
CA THR A 22 4.47 25.29 2.55
C THR A 22 5.70 24.45 2.21
N GLY A 23 6.88 24.83 2.70
CA GLY A 23 8.14 24.12 2.45
C GLY A 23 8.29 22.79 3.19
N GLY A 24 9.36 22.06 2.87
CA GLY A 24 9.78 20.84 3.58
C GLY A 24 10.63 21.14 4.81
N PHE A 25 10.49 20.34 5.86
CA PHE A 25 11.41 20.32 7.01
C PHE A 25 11.85 18.88 7.31
N ASN A 26 13.16 18.69 7.47
CA ASN A 26 13.75 17.38 7.74
C ASN A 26 14.33 17.33 9.16
N ILE A 27 13.91 16.32 9.91
CA ILE A 27 14.55 15.90 11.16
C ILE A 27 15.48 14.74 10.83
N ILE A 28 16.78 14.95 10.97
CA ILE A 28 17.80 13.94 10.70
C ILE A 28 18.56 13.66 12.00
N ALA A 29 18.00 12.81 12.84
CA ALA A 29 18.53 12.45 14.17
C ALA A 29 17.91 11.12 14.60
N GLN A 30 18.38 10.47 15.66
CA GLN A 30 17.51 9.47 16.30
C GLN A 30 16.26 10.18 16.81
N VAL A 31 15.06 9.59 16.67
CA VAL A 31 13.79 10.24 16.98
C VAL A 31 12.97 9.39 17.95
N ASN A 32 12.59 10.02 19.06
CA ASN A 32 11.66 9.47 20.04
C ASN A 32 10.45 10.40 20.17
N LEU A 33 9.26 9.91 19.80
CA LEU A 33 8.00 10.65 19.94
C LEU A 33 7.12 9.90 20.94
N LEU A 34 7.16 10.33 22.20
CA LEU A 34 6.57 9.59 23.33
C LEU A 34 5.43 10.38 23.95
N ASN A 35 4.21 9.88 23.82
CA ASN A 35 2.98 10.50 24.33
C ASN A 35 2.87 12.00 23.95
N CYS A 36 3.31 12.33 22.74
CA CYS A 36 3.34 13.70 22.23
C CYS A 36 2.37 13.87 21.06
N THR A 37 2.11 15.12 20.71
CA THR A 37 1.32 15.46 19.52
C THR A 37 2.23 15.93 18.39
N THR A 38 2.11 15.34 17.21
CA THR A 38 2.76 15.81 15.99
C THR A 38 1.70 16.35 15.03
N ILE A 39 1.84 17.59 14.58
CA ILE A 39 0.89 18.24 13.68
C ILE A 39 1.62 18.71 12.43
N VAL A 40 1.18 18.28 11.26
CA VAL A 40 1.61 18.83 9.98
C VAL A 40 0.47 19.65 9.39
N ASN A 41 0.54 20.97 9.58
CA ASN A 41 -0.50 21.89 9.12
C ASN A 41 -0.40 22.21 7.63
N THR A 42 0.84 22.37 7.14
CA THR A 42 1.17 22.70 5.76
C THR A 42 2.55 22.17 5.38
N GLY A 43 2.75 21.89 4.09
CA GLY A 43 4.02 21.43 3.54
C GLY A 43 4.36 20.00 3.95
N THR A 44 5.65 19.68 4.00
CA THR A 44 6.14 18.34 4.35
C THR A 44 6.96 18.35 5.63
N LEU A 45 6.63 17.48 6.58
CA LEU A 45 7.52 17.07 7.67
C LEU A 45 8.12 15.71 7.31
N THR A 46 9.44 15.65 7.20
CA THR A 46 10.15 14.39 7.00
C THR A 46 10.89 14.04 8.28
N ILE A 47 10.57 12.88 8.83
CA ILE A 47 11.34 12.27 9.89
C ILE A 47 12.30 11.30 9.21
N SER A 48 13.58 11.65 9.17
CA SER A 48 14.66 10.86 8.57
C SER A 48 15.62 10.34 9.61
N ALA A 49 15.15 9.37 10.38
CA ALA A 49 15.77 9.06 11.64
C ALA A 49 17.10 8.32 11.51
N LEU A 50 18.10 8.73 12.30
CA LEU A 50 19.38 8.06 12.40
C LEU A 50 19.27 6.96 13.46
N GLY A 51 19.37 5.70 13.06
CA GLY A 51 19.32 4.55 13.97
C GLY A 51 18.34 3.48 13.51
N THR A 52 18.45 2.31 14.13
CA THR A 52 17.76 1.10 13.67
C THR A 52 16.27 1.08 14.05
N ILE A 53 15.92 1.59 15.25
CA ILE A 53 14.54 1.55 15.76
C ILE A 53 14.16 2.92 16.33
N GLN A 54 12.97 3.40 15.97
CA GLN A 54 12.43 4.71 16.32
C GLN A 54 11.04 4.53 16.95
N PRO A 55 10.90 4.72 18.27
CA PRO A 55 9.62 4.59 18.93
C PRO A 55 8.73 5.82 18.69
N ILE A 56 7.51 5.57 18.24
CA ILE A 56 6.40 6.53 18.24
C ILE A 56 5.27 5.90 19.06
N THR A 57 5.05 6.38 20.27
CA THR A 57 4.17 5.68 21.23
C THR A 57 3.15 6.59 21.89
N ASN A 58 1.91 6.09 22.05
CA ASN A 58 0.83 6.68 22.85
C ASN A 58 0.46 8.14 22.52
N GLY A 59 0.91 8.67 21.39
CA GLY A 59 0.71 10.06 21.01
C GLY A 59 -0.38 10.26 19.97
N SER A 60 -0.36 11.41 19.33
CA SER A 60 -1.17 11.68 18.13
C SER A 60 -0.34 12.26 16.99
N MET A 61 -0.71 11.90 15.77
CA MET A 61 -0.17 12.45 14.53
C MET A 61 -1.33 12.97 13.67
N GLN A 62 -1.40 14.29 13.51
CA GLN A 62 -2.42 14.95 12.69
C GLN A 62 -1.78 15.47 11.40
N ILE A 63 -2.32 15.07 10.26
CA ILE A 63 -1.82 15.45 8.93
C ILE A 63 -2.94 16.17 8.19
N ASN A 64 -2.88 17.50 8.14
CA ASN A 64 -3.93 18.29 7.51
C ASN A 64 -3.92 18.11 5.98
N THR A 65 -5.08 18.35 5.37
CA THR A 65 -5.25 18.31 3.92
C THR A 65 -4.19 19.17 3.22
N GLY A 66 -3.60 18.64 2.15
CA GLY A 66 -2.50 19.29 1.42
C GLY A 66 -1.14 19.22 2.10
N SER A 67 -1.02 18.54 3.24
CA SER A 67 0.23 18.32 3.96
C SER A 67 0.71 16.88 3.88
N LYS A 68 1.99 16.68 4.23
CA LYS A 68 2.61 15.36 4.23
C LYS A 68 3.46 15.12 5.48
N LEU A 69 3.24 13.98 6.13
CA LEU A 69 4.19 13.39 7.07
C LEU A 69 4.90 12.24 6.37
N ASN A 70 6.22 12.32 6.24
CA ASN A 70 7.04 11.30 5.59
C ASN A 70 7.99 10.65 6.60
N LEU A 71 7.88 9.32 6.77
CA LEU A 71 8.84 8.49 7.50
C LEU A 71 9.82 7.92 6.47
N SER A 72 11.05 8.41 6.45
CA SER A 72 11.95 8.14 5.32
C SER A 72 13.41 7.97 5.70
N ARG A 73 14.15 7.09 5.02
CA ARG A 73 15.61 7.19 4.97
C ARG A 73 16.18 6.42 3.79
N ASN A 74 17.16 7.00 3.12
CA ASN A 74 17.76 6.39 1.94
C ASN A 74 18.84 5.34 2.25
N PHE A 75 19.18 5.13 3.53
CA PHE A 75 20.23 4.21 3.95
C PHE A 75 19.97 3.65 5.36
N GLY A 76 20.41 2.42 5.61
CA GLY A 76 20.42 1.80 6.95
C GLY A 76 19.06 1.37 7.49
N SER A 77 18.05 1.20 6.63
CA SER A 77 16.75 0.56 6.90
C SER A 77 16.16 0.85 8.30
N PRO A 78 15.83 2.11 8.63
CA PRO A 78 15.27 2.43 9.93
C PRO A 78 13.89 1.80 10.09
N VAL A 79 13.58 1.41 11.32
CA VAL A 79 12.29 0.83 11.70
C VAL A 79 11.56 1.81 12.61
N TYR A 80 10.38 2.26 12.19
CA TYR A 80 9.47 3.03 13.04
C TYR A 80 8.47 2.08 13.68
N ASN A 81 8.51 1.96 14.99
CA ASN A 81 7.51 1.18 15.74
C ASN A 81 6.47 2.15 16.28
N ILE A 82 5.27 2.05 15.73
CA ILE A 82 4.14 2.93 16.02
C ILE A 82 3.14 2.13 16.83
N THR A 83 3.02 2.44 18.11
CA THR A 83 2.20 1.70 19.08
C THR A 83 1.29 2.66 19.84
N GLY A 84 0.02 2.32 20.05
CA GLY A 84 -0.90 3.16 20.83
C GLY A 84 -1.14 4.57 20.26
N THR A 85 -0.71 4.86 19.03
CA THR A 85 -0.70 6.21 18.47
C THR A 85 -1.91 6.44 17.58
N ALA A 86 -2.59 7.58 17.76
CA ALA A 86 -3.67 8.00 16.88
C ALA A 86 -3.12 8.76 15.66
N ILE A 87 -3.45 8.33 14.45
CA ILE A 87 -3.03 8.97 13.19
C ILE A 87 -4.28 9.43 12.46
N SER A 88 -4.40 10.72 12.16
CA SER A 88 -5.63 11.29 11.61
C SER A 88 -5.37 12.41 10.59
N GLY A 89 -6.40 12.73 9.82
CA GLY A 89 -6.44 13.90 8.93
C GLY A 89 -6.66 13.56 7.46
N GLY A 90 -6.60 14.59 6.61
CA GLY A 90 -6.84 14.50 5.16
C GLY A 90 -5.59 14.57 4.29
N GLY A 91 -4.39 14.64 4.90
CA GLY A 91 -3.12 14.72 4.19
C GLY A 91 -2.53 13.35 3.84
N ILE A 92 -1.23 13.33 3.57
CA ILE A 92 -0.49 12.13 3.16
C ILE A 92 0.38 11.64 4.32
N LEU A 93 0.18 10.39 4.71
CA LEU A 93 1.19 9.63 5.46
C LEU A 93 2.01 8.82 4.45
N GLU A 94 3.29 9.14 4.31
CA GLU A 94 4.20 8.45 3.41
C GLU A 94 5.26 7.67 4.21
N VAL A 95 5.55 6.45 3.75
CA VAL A 95 6.73 5.69 4.15
C VAL A 95 7.62 5.51 2.92
N SER A 96 8.86 5.98 2.98
CA SER A 96 9.73 6.06 1.79
C SER A 96 11.20 5.71 2.07
N GLY A 97 11.98 5.56 1.00
CA GLY A 97 13.36 5.08 1.08
C GLY A 97 13.43 3.62 1.53
N THR A 98 14.44 3.24 2.31
CA THR A 98 14.62 1.89 2.87
C THR A 98 13.84 1.64 4.17
N THR A 99 12.87 2.50 4.49
CA THR A 99 12.20 2.55 5.79
C THR A 99 11.21 1.40 5.98
N VAL A 100 11.14 0.88 7.20
CA VAL A 100 10.05 0.00 7.64
C VAL A 100 9.20 0.75 8.68
N ALA A 101 7.89 0.85 8.48
CA ALA A 101 6.95 1.34 9.48
C ALA A 101 6.09 0.18 9.97
N ASN A 102 6.11 -0.08 11.28
CA ASN A 102 5.28 -1.06 11.95
C ASN A 102 4.14 -0.33 12.68
N PHE A 103 2.92 -0.46 12.18
CA PHE A 103 1.72 -0.02 12.86
C PHE A 103 1.21 -1.17 13.71
N GLU A 104 1.43 -1.07 15.01
CA GLU A 104 1.25 -2.15 15.99
C GLU A 104 0.00 -1.95 16.85
N LEU A 105 -0.12 -2.75 17.92
CA LEU A 105 -1.24 -2.75 18.85
C LEU A 105 -1.60 -1.34 19.33
N GLY A 106 -2.90 -1.03 19.28
CA GLY A 106 -3.46 0.23 19.77
C GLY A 106 -3.22 1.43 18.86
N THR A 107 -2.52 1.26 17.74
CA THR A 107 -2.42 2.32 16.72
C THR A 107 -3.73 2.42 15.95
N ASN A 108 -4.30 3.63 15.92
CA ASN A 108 -5.59 3.91 15.29
C ASN A 108 -5.39 4.88 14.13
N ILE A 109 -5.70 4.46 12.91
CA ILE A 109 -5.55 5.25 11.69
C ILE A 109 -6.95 5.67 11.19
N THR A 110 -7.24 6.97 11.32
CA THR A 110 -8.43 7.67 10.84
C THR A 110 -8.05 8.67 9.73
N LEU A 111 -7.22 8.22 8.79
CA LEU A 111 -6.74 9.02 7.69
C LEU A 111 -7.75 8.98 6.52
N SER A 112 -8.30 10.12 6.15
CA SER A 112 -9.17 10.27 4.95
C SER A 112 -8.39 10.63 3.68
N GLY A 113 -7.11 10.99 3.83
CA GLY A 113 -6.21 11.29 2.73
C GLY A 113 -5.55 10.04 2.14
N THR A 114 -4.21 9.99 2.13
CA THR A 114 -3.45 8.95 1.44
C THR A 114 -2.43 8.28 2.34
N LEU A 115 -2.46 6.94 2.36
CA LEU A 115 -1.35 6.12 2.81
C LEU A 115 -0.47 5.77 1.60
N ALA A 116 0.74 6.32 1.56
CA ALA A 116 1.67 6.13 0.46
C ALA A 116 2.89 5.32 0.91
N VAL A 117 3.32 4.38 0.06
CA VAL A 117 4.56 3.62 0.27
C VAL A 117 5.41 3.63 -0.99
N SER A 118 6.57 4.28 -0.89
CA SER A 118 7.48 4.53 -2.00
C SER A 118 8.58 3.46 -2.08
N THR A 119 9.30 3.44 -3.20
CA THR A 119 10.34 2.43 -3.52
C THR A 119 11.26 2.11 -2.35
N GLY A 120 11.38 0.82 -2.07
CA GLY A 120 12.26 0.27 -1.03
C GLY A 120 11.66 0.24 0.38
N ALA A 121 10.52 0.90 0.59
CA ALA A 121 9.89 1.02 1.89
C ALA A 121 8.84 -0.06 2.13
N VAL A 122 8.59 -0.34 3.40
CA VAL A 122 7.60 -1.32 3.85
C VAL A 122 6.73 -0.70 4.94
N SER A 123 5.41 -0.83 4.79
CA SER A 123 4.43 -0.53 5.85
C SER A 123 3.79 -1.83 6.31
N ASN A 124 4.07 -2.24 7.54
CA ASN A 124 3.45 -3.40 8.18
C ASN A 124 2.27 -2.93 9.03
N ILE A 125 1.06 -3.30 8.62
CA ILE A 125 -0.18 -3.01 9.34
C ILE A 125 -0.55 -4.28 10.08
N LYS A 126 -0.13 -4.37 11.34
CA LYS A 126 -0.18 -5.60 12.12
C LYS A 126 -1.54 -5.80 12.78
N SER A 127 -1.83 -7.04 13.12
CA SER A 127 -2.91 -7.39 14.04
C SER A 127 -2.86 -6.53 15.31
N GLY A 128 -4.01 -5.97 15.70
CA GLY A 128 -4.14 -5.03 16.81
C GLY A 128 -4.03 -3.54 16.43
N CYS A 129 -3.65 -3.21 15.20
CA CYS A 129 -3.89 -1.89 14.61
C CYS A 129 -5.35 -1.79 14.13
N ALA A 130 -5.93 -0.59 14.17
CA ALA A 130 -7.24 -0.31 13.59
C ALA A 130 -7.13 0.76 12.51
N VAL A 131 -7.71 0.49 11.33
CA VAL A 131 -7.89 1.47 10.26
C VAL A 131 -9.39 1.62 10.04
N THR A 132 -9.95 2.77 10.43
CA THR A 132 -11.42 2.96 10.49
C THR A 132 -11.96 3.86 9.39
N MET A 133 -11.11 4.62 8.72
CA MET A 133 -11.44 5.32 7.48
C MET A 133 -10.86 4.57 6.28
N MET A 134 -11.34 4.88 5.08
CA MET A 134 -10.86 4.30 3.83
C MET A 134 -9.83 5.25 3.19
N PRO A 135 -8.54 5.20 3.57
CA PRO A 135 -7.55 6.03 2.91
C PRO A 135 -7.42 5.63 1.44
N LYS A 136 -6.94 6.56 0.62
CA LYS A 136 -6.33 6.16 -0.65
C LYS A 136 -5.05 5.40 -0.36
N ILE A 137 -4.81 4.31 -1.08
CA ILE A 137 -3.54 3.58 -1.04
C ILE A 137 -2.75 3.90 -2.30
N LEU A 138 -1.52 4.35 -2.12
CA LEU A 138 -0.59 4.63 -3.20
C LEU A 138 0.69 3.81 -3.00
N LEU A 139 0.94 2.86 -3.90
CA LEU A 139 2.20 2.11 -3.95
C LEU A 139 3.03 2.60 -5.12
N SER A 140 4.12 3.30 -4.84
CA SER A 140 5.06 3.81 -5.83
C SER A 140 6.38 3.06 -5.69
N GLY A 141 6.33 1.73 -5.81
CA GLY A 141 7.48 0.81 -5.65
C GLY A 141 7.68 0.24 -4.24
N GLY A 142 6.92 0.70 -3.24
CA GLY A 142 6.96 0.20 -1.87
C GLY A 142 5.99 -0.95 -1.59
N SER A 143 6.01 -1.50 -0.37
CA SER A 143 5.13 -2.61 0.01
C SER A 143 4.27 -2.31 1.24
N ILE A 144 3.01 -2.73 1.22
CA ILE A 144 2.17 -2.84 2.42
C ILE A 144 2.05 -4.32 2.77
N ASN A 145 2.26 -4.68 4.03
CA ASN A 145 1.85 -5.98 4.57
C ASN A 145 0.63 -5.76 5.46
N ASP A 146 -0.55 -6.08 4.94
CA ASP A 146 -1.81 -5.87 5.62
C ASP A 146 -2.27 -7.17 6.32
N GLU A 147 -2.41 -7.13 7.65
CA GLU A 147 -2.96 -8.24 8.44
C GLU A 147 -4.41 -7.98 8.90
N ILE A 148 -4.95 -6.79 8.64
CA ILE A 148 -6.23 -6.34 9.23
C ILE A 148 -7.34 -6.11 8.20
N SER A 149 -7.05 -6.24 6.90
CA SER A 149 -8.00 -6.03 5.79
C SER A 149 -8.37 -4.56 5.59
N ILE A 150 -7.39 -3.73 5.24
CA ILE A 150 -7.63 -2.30 5.00
C ILE A 150 -8.55 -2.11 3.80
N ASN A 151 -9.79 -1.71 4.08
CA ASN A 151 -10.69 -1.25 3.03
C ASN A 151 -10.24 0.14 2.57
N ALA A 152 -9.75 0.22 1.34
CA ALA A 152 -9.22 1.45 0.76
C ALA A 152 -10.30 2.18 -0.04
N GLY A 153 -10.19 3.50 -0.11
CA GLY A 153 -11.01 4.31 -1.00
C GLY A 153 -10.64 4.03 -2.44
N GLU A 154 -9.56 4.64 -2.90
CA GLU A 154 -8.92 4.34 -4.19
C GLU A 154 -7.59 3.61 -3.94
N VAL A 155 -7.23 2.70 -4.85
CA VAL A 155 -5.93 2.00 -4.82
C VAL A 155 -5.18 2.27 -6.11
N THR A 156 -3.90 2.63 -6.00
CA THR A 156 -3.02 2.82 -7.15
C THR A 156 -1.67 2.15 -6.90
N PHE A 157 -1.27 1.25 -7.79
CA PHE A 157 0.11 0.79 -7.90
C PHE A 157 0.74 1.49 -9.11
N GLU A 158 1.61 2.47 -8.89
CA GLU A 158 2.14 3.36 -9.94
C GLU A 158 3.34 2.77 -10.68
N VAL A 159 4.44 2.54 -9.98
CA VAL A 159 5.74 2.16 -10.58
C VAL A 159 6.27 0.85 -9.99
N GLY A 160 5.34 0.00 -9.56
CA GLY A 160 5.59 -1.24 -8.86
C GLY A 160 5.09 -1.16 -7.43
N GLY A 161 5.48 -2.14 -6.62
CA GLY A 161 5.06 -2.26 -5.23
C GLY A 161 4.24 -3.51 -4.98
N THR A 162 4.05 -3.83 -3.70
CA THR A 162 3.37 -5.06 -3.30
C THR A 162 2.32 -4.80 -2.24
N TYR A 163 1.09 -5.25 -2.48
CA TYR A 163 0.09 -5.41 -1.44
C TYR A 163 0.12 -6.84 -0.92
N GLY A 164 0.75 -7.01 0.24
CA GLY A 164 1.07 -8.26 0.91
C GLY A 164 0.18 -8.57 2.11
N GLY A 165 0.65 -9.50 2.95
CA GLY A 165 0.03 -9.84 4.24
C GLY A 165 -1.01 -10.95 4.19
N THR A 166 -1.92 -10.97 5.16
CA THR A 166 -2.98 -11.99 5.35
C THR A 166 -4.39 -11.40 5.29
N GLY A 167 -4.51 -10.07 5.25
CA GLY A 167 -5.74 -9.32 5.18
C GLY A 167 -6.52 -9.61 3.90
N SER A 168 -7.84 -9.45 4.00
CA SER A 168 -8.79 -9.65 2.90
C SER A 168 -9.58 -8.38 2.60
N PRO A 169 -8.94 -7.34 2.03
CA PRO A 169 -9.55 -6.02 1.83
C PRO A 169 -10.56 -6.01 0.69
N THR A 170 -11.46 -5.01 0.73
CA THR A 170 -12.30 -4.63 -0.43
C THR A 170 -11.83 -3.30 -1.03
N PHE A 171 -11.61 -3.27 -2.34
CA PHE A 171 -11.26 -2.07 -3.11
C PHE A 171 -12.47 -1.59 -3.90
N GLY A 172 -13.14 -0.57 -3.37
CA GLY A 172 -14.47 -0.14 -3.83
C GLY A 172 -14.50 1.05 -4.79
N ASN A 173 -13.62 2.05 -4.64
CA ASN A 173 -13.78 3.32 -5.37
C ASN A 173 -12.86 3.47 -6.58
N GLY A 174 -12.15 2.40 -6.96
CA GLY A 174 -11.28 2.35 -8.13
C GLY A 174 -9.92 1.75 -7.83
N PHE A 175 -9.38 0.98 -8.77
CA PHE A 175 -8.08 0.36 -8.66
C PHE A 175 -7.28 0.54 -9.95
N THR A 176 -6.17 1.27 -9.87
CA THR A 176 -5.20 1.39 -10.97
C THR A 176 -4.02 0.48 -10.69
N TRP A 177 -3.84 -0.56 -11.50
CA TRP A 177 -2.74 -1.50 -11.38
C TRP A 177 -1.77 -1.29 -12.54
N THR A 178 -0.78 -0.42 -12.36
CA THR A 178 0.20 -0.12 -13.40
C THR A 178 1.33 -1.14 -13.37
N ALA A 179 1.84 -1.50 -12.20
CA ALA A 179 2.91 -2.49 -12.05
C ALA A 179 2.88 -3.13 -10.65
N GLY A 180 3.72 -4.13 -10.40
CA GLY A 180 3.82 -4.76 -9.08
C GLY A 180 2.73 -5.80 -8.84
N GLY A 181 2.37 -6.08 -7.59
CA GLY A 181 1.44 -7.18 -7.35
C GLY A 181 0.99 -7.45 -5.94
N PHE A 182 0.42 -8.65 -5.78
CA PHE A 182 -0.12 -9.16 -4.55
C PHE A 182 0.75 -10.29 -4.01
N SER A 183 0.93 -10.38 -2.69
CA SER A 183 1.67 -11.46 -2.05
C SER A 183 1.06 -11.89 -0.72
N GLY A 184 1.46 -13.05 -0.20
CA GLY A 184 0.95 -13.60 1.06
C GLY A 184 -0.32 -14.44 0.88
N SER A 185 -1.31 -14.26 1.76
CA SER A 185 -2.56 -15.03 1.77
C SER A 185 -3.79 -14.13 1.98
N GLY A 186 -4.99 -14.65 1.78
CA GLY A 186 -6.24 -13.86 1.90
C GLY A 186 -6.77 -13.38 0.55
N VAL A 187 -7.85 -12.61 0.59
CA VAL A 187 -8.66 -12.26 -0.59
C VAL A 187 -8.68 -10.76 -0.81
N VAL A 188 -8.18 -10.29 -1.94
CA VAL A 188 -8.42 -8.92 -2.40
C VAL A 188 -9.69 -8.91 -3.23
N HIS A 189 -10.73 -8.25 -2.73
CA HIS A 189 -12.01 -8.15 -3.44
C HIS A 189 -12.15 -6.79 -4.12
N VAL A 190 -12.15 -6.79 -5.45
CA VAL A 190 -12.31 -5.59 -6.26
C VAL A 190 -13.76 -5.45 -6.69
N THR A 191 -14.43 -4.44 -6.13
CA THR A 191 -15.82 -4.08 -6.43
C THR A 191 -15.91 -2.75 -7.20
N GLY A 192 -14.85 -1.94 -7.16
CA GLY A 192 -14.65 -0.82 -8.09
C GLY A 192 -14.12 -1.27 -9.45
N ILE A 193 -13.89 -0.30 -10.35
CA ILE A 193 -13.27 -0.56 -11.66
C ILE A 193 -11.76 -0.78 -11.46
N LEU A 194 -11.22 -1.87 -12.02
CA LEU A 194 -9.79 -2.12 -12.14
C LEU A 194 -9.31 -1.75 -13.54
N ASN A 195 -8.30 -0.88 -13.61
CA ASN A 195 -7.61 -0.53 -14.86
C ASN A 195 -6.14 -0.92 -14.77
N SER A 196 -5.70 -1.78 -15.69
CA SER A 196 -4.31 -2.17 -15.91
C SER A 196 -3.92 -1.72 -17.32
N SER A 197 -3.26 -0.56 -17.38
CA SER A 197 -2.95 0.15 -18.64
C SER A 197 -1.48 0.15 -19.04
N SER A 198 -0.61 -0.44 -18.23
CA SER A 198 0.84 -0.42 -18.43
C SER A 198 1.35 -1.71 -19.07
N ASN A 199 2.58 -1.71 -19.57
CA ASN A 199 3.29 -2.89 -20.07
C ASN A 199 4.19 -3.55 -19.02
N SER A 200 4.19 -3.04 -17.79
CA SER A 200 4.98 -3.56 -16.68
C SER A 200 4.36 -4.83 -16.11
N GLY A 201 5.18 -5.75 -15.62
CA GLY A 201 4.67 -7.04 -15.12
C GLY A 201 3.77 -6.89 -13.89
N HIS A 202 2.68 -7.65 -13.89
CA HIS A 202 1.78 -7.84 -12.76
C HIS A 202 2.04 -9.18 -12.09
N THR A 203 2.02 -9.22 -10.76
CA THR A 203 2.24 -10.46 -10.02
C THR A 203 1.14 -10.77 -9.02
N ILE A 204 0.81 -12.05 -8.84
CA ILE A 204 -0.01 -12.54 -7.73
C ILE A 204 0.71 -13.77 -7.17
N GLY A 205 1.14 -13.71 -5.91
CA GLY A 205 1.95 -14.76 -5.29
C GLY A 205 1.43 -15.25 -3.95
N GLY A 206 1.98 -16.38 -3.50
CA GLY A 206 1.54 -17.06 -2.28
C GLY A 206 0.21 -17.77 -2.50
N SER A 207 -0.73 -17.60 -1.58
CA SER A 207 -2.11 -18.10 -1.68
C SER A 207 -3.13 -16.96 -1.80
N LYS A 208 -2.68 -15.78 -2.27
CA LYS A 208 -3.54 -14.63 -2.52
C LYS A 208 -4.57 -14.92 -3.60
N GLU A 209 -5.79 -14.43 -3.38
CA GLU A 209 -6.89 -14.48 -4.33
C GLU A 209 -7.31 -13.07 -4.72
N LEU A 210 -7.41 -12.80 -6.02
CA LEU A 210 -7.98 -11.57 -6.56
C LEU A 210 -9.40 -11.86 -7.06
N ARG A 211 -10.41 -11.29 -6.39
CA ARG A 211 -11.82 -11.38 -6.81
C ARG A 211 -12.25 -10.14 -7.55
N ILE A 212 -12.96 -10.32 -8.65
CA ILE A 212 -13.47 -9.24 -9.50
C ILE A 212 -15.00 -9.36 -9.55
N SER A 213 -15.70 -8.39 -8.97
CA SER A 213 -17.19 -8.28 -9.03
C SER A 213 -17.70 -7.15 -9.91
N ASN A 214 -16.80 -6.38 -10.50
CA ASN A 214 -17.11 -5.31 -11.43
C ASN A 214 -16.19 -5.46 -12.66
N VAL A 215 -15.86 -4.39 -13.36
CA VAL A 215 -15.01 -4.45 -14.56
C VAL A 215 -13.52 -4.37 -14.18
N ALA A 216 -12.74 -5.33 -14.68
CA ALA A 216 -11.29 -5.30 -14.69
C ALA A 216 -10.77 -5.32 -16.12
N THR A 217 -10.12 -4.24 -16.57
CA THR A 217 -9.58 -4.10 -17.93
C THR A 217 -8.06 -4.16 -17.93
N PHE A 218 -7.49 -5.06 -18.75
CA PHE A 218 -6.04 -5.25 -18.92
C PHE A 218 -5.65 -4.96 -20.38
N THR A 219 -4.72 -4.03 -20.63
CA THR A 219 -4.38 -3.58 -22.01
C THR A 219 -2.98 -3.98 -22.49
N SER A 220 -2.01 -4.24 -21.62
CA SER A 220 -0.63 -4.34 -22.12
C SER A 220 0.35 -5.16 -21.25
N ALA A 221 -0.06 -5.61 -20.07
CA ALA A 221 0.84 -6.24 -19.12
C ALA A 221 0.60 -7.74 -18.93
N PRO A 222 1.67 -8.55 -18.83
CA PRO A 222 1.57 -9.95 -18.42
C PRO A 222 1.17 -10.04 -16.95
N VAL A 223 0.44 -11.11 -16.61
CA VAL A 223 0.15 -11.48 -15.23
C VAL A 223 0.89 -12.77 -14.90
N VAL A 224 1.75 -12.71 -13.88
CA VAL A 224 2.53 -13.84 -13.39
C VAL A 224 1.97 -14.29 -12.05
N MET A 225 1.55 -15.55 -11.98
CA MET A 225 1.02 -16.18 -10.79
C MET A 225 2.05 -17.16 -10.21
N SER A 226 2.13 -17.25 -8.89
CA SER A 226 3.03 -18.17 -8.18
C SER A 226 2.34 -18.75 -6.94
N GLY A 227 2.89 -19.84 -6.39
CA GLY A 227 2.24 -20.55 -5.29
C GLY A 227 0.89 -21.13 -5.70
N THR A 228 -0.14 -20.88 -4.90
CA THR A 228 -1.54 -21.29 -5.13
C THR A 228 -2.45 -20.09 -5.41
N ALA A 229 -1.86 -18.98 -5.88
CA ALA A 229 -2.59 -17.75 -6.19
C ALA A 229 -3.74 -17.97 -7.17
N LYS A 230 -4.79 -17.14 -7.05
CA LYS A 230 -6.02 -17.23 -7.84
C LYS A 230 -6.48 -15.89 -8.38
N ILE A 231 -7.10 -15.92 -9.56
CA ILE A 231 -7.94 -14.85 -10.09
C ILE A 231 -9.34 -15.43 -10.27
N LEU A 232 -10.33 -14.76 -9.70
CA LEU A 232 -11.71 -15.18 -9.74
C LEU A 232 -12.61 -14.06 -10.26
N VAL A 233 -13.29 -14.32 -11.37
CA VAL A 233 -14.33 -13.42 -11.89
C VAL A 233 -15.66 -13.90 -11.33
N LEU A 234 -16.21 -13.13 -10.40
CA LEU A 234 -17.46 -13.44 -9.71
C LEU A 234 -18.69 -13.14 -10.61
N PRO A 235 -19.88 -13.65 -10.25
CA PRO A 235 -21.11 -13.29 -10.96
C PRO A 235 -21.31 -11.77 -11.03
N GLY A 236 -21.62 -11.25 -12.22
CA GLY A 236 -21.72 -9.81 -12.49
C GLY A 236 -20.39 -9.09 -12.73
N GLY A 237 -19.26 -9.72 -12.44
CA GLY A 237 -17.93 -9.22 -12.76
C GLY A 237 -17.56 -9.45 -14.23
N SER A 238 -16.67 -8.62 -14.75
CA SER A 238 -16.12 -8.75 -16.09
C SER A 238 -14.60 -8.61 -16.08
N PHE A 239 -13.92 -9.62 -16.58
CA PHE A 239 -12.52 -9.54 -16.94
C PHE A 239 -12.43 -9.24 -18.44
N ILE A 240 -11.89 -8.07 -18.77
CA ILE A 240 -11.72 -7.59 -20.14
C ILE A 240 -10.23 -7.55 -20.45
N TRP A 241 -9.82 -8.35 -21.43
CA TRP A 241 -8.53 -8.15 -22.07
C TRP A 241 -8.72 -7.24 -23.28
N ASN A 242 -8.03 -6.11 -23.30
CA ASN A 242 -8.10 -5.12 -24.38
C ASN A 242 -6.71 -4.75 -24.91
N GLY A 243 -5.83 -5.75 -25.06
CA GLY A 243 -4.48 -5.54 -25.55
C GLY A 243 -4.32 -5.57 -27.06
N THR A 244 -3.34 -4.82 -27.56
CA THR A 244 -2.96 -4.83 -28.99
C THR A 244 -1.71 -5.68 -29.24
N THR A 245 -1.04 -6.11 -28.17
CA THR A 245 0.19 -6.90 -28.22
C THR A 245 -0.03 -8.33 -27.71
N PHE A 246 1.01 -9.16 -27.82
CA PHE A 246 1.04 -10.49 -27.21
C PHE A 246 1.23 -10.37 -25.68
N ILE A 247 0.36 -11.02 -24.90
CA ILE A 247 0.38 -11.00 -23.43
C ILE A 247 0.20 -12.42 -22.89
N ASN A 248 1.01 -12.74 -21.87
CA ASN A 248 0.95 -14.01 -21.16
C ASN A 248 0.30 -13.86 -19.79
N PHE A 249 -0.61 -14.77 -19.49
CA PHE A 249 -0.98 -15.16 -18.13
C PHE A 249 -0.20 -16.43 -17.83
N SER A 250 0.78 -16.37 -16.93
CA SER A 250 1.70 -17.48 -16.66
C SER A 250 1.71 -17.87 -15.21
N GLY A 251 1.75 -19.16 -14.92
CA GLY A 251 1.83 -19.68 -13.57
C GLY A 251 2.26 -21.14 -13.56
N THR A 252 1.78 -21.88 -12.58
CA THR A 252 1.92 -23.33 -12.46
C THR A 252 0.55 -23.99 -12.39
N SER A 253 0.49 -25.32 -12.46
CA SER A 253 -0.75 -26.09 -12.34
C SER A 253 -1.49 -25.90 -11.00
N SER A 254 -0.85 -25.27 -10.01
CA SER A 254 -1.46 -24.91 -8.72
C SER A 254 -2.17 -23.55 -8.72
N ASN A 255 -1.97 -22.74 -9.75
CA ASN A 255 -2.67 -21.47 -9.93
C ASN A 255 -4.03 -21.70 -10.57
N VAL A 256 -4.96 -20.75 -10.39
CA VAL A 256 -6.30 -20.83 -11.00
C VAL A 256 -6.71 -19.49 -11.56
N PHE A 257 -7.15 -19.49 -12.81
CA PHE A 257 -8.01 -18.44 -13.34
C PHE A 257 -9.41 -19.03 -13.51
N GLU A 258 -10.40 -18.49 -12.81
CA GLU A 258 -11.76 -19.02 -12.85
C GLU A 258 -12.75 -17.91 -13.18
N VAL A 259 -13.70 -18.22 -14.07
CA VAL A 259 -14.87 -17.39 -14.35
C VAL A 259 -16.09 -18.12 -13.86
N GLN A 260 -16.71 -17.60 -12.81
CA GLN A 260 -17.88 -18.23 -12.22
C GLN A 260 -19.12 -18.05 -13.10
N ASN A 261 -20.13 -18.89 -12.86
CA ASN A 261 -21.41 -18.77 -13.56
C ASN A 261 -21.99 -17.35 -13.40
N GLY A 262 -22.21 -16.65 -14.51
CA GLY A 262 -22.66 -15.25 -14.53
C GLY A 262 -21.54 -14.20 -14.50
N GLY A 263 -20.27 -14.61 -14.40
CA GLY A 263 -19.10 -13.77 -14.68
C GLY A 263 -18.78 -13.74 -16.17
N ILE A 264 -18.05 -12.71 -16.62
CA ILE A 264 -17.71 -12.51 -18.03
C ILE A 264 -16.19 -12.50 -18.21
N PHE A 265 -15.71 -13.28 -19.18
CA PHE A 265 -14.39 -13.09 -19.76
C PHE A 265 -14.53 -12.60 -21.19
N HIS A 266 -13.94 -11.45 -21.51
CA HIS A 266 -14.06 -10.81 -22.80
C HIS A 266 -12.68 -10.45 -23.37
N LYS A 267 -12.37 -11.02 -24.54
CA LYS A 267 -11.22 -10.70 -25.35
C LYS A 267 -11.59 -9.62 -26.39
N ALA A 268 -11.36 -8.35 -26.06
CA ALA A 268 -11.76 -7.20 -26.90
C ALA A 268 -10.64 -6.66 -27.80
N GLY A 269 -9.38 -6.76 -27.36
CA GLY A 269 -8.24 -6.21 -28.11
C GLY A 269 -7.81 -7.06 -29.31
N THR A 270 -6.97 -6.52 -30.19
CA THR A 270 -6.51 -7.19 -31.42
C THR A 270 -5.31 -8.12 -31.27
N GLY A 271 -4.57 -8.05 -30.16
CA GLY A 271 -3.39 -8.91 -29.96
C GLY A 271 -3.74 -10.33 -29.52
N VAL A 272 -2.75 -11.05 -28.98
CA VAL A 272 -2.88 -12.45 -28.56
C VAL A 272 -2.81 -12.56 -27.03
N LEU A 273 -3.71 -13.33 -26.44
CA LEU A 273 -3.72 -13.68 -25.03
C LEU A 273 -3.47 -15.17 -24.88
N THR A 274 -2.48 -15.55 -24.08
CA THR A 274 -2.13 -16.95 -23.81
C THR A 274 -2.19 -17.24 -22.32
N PHE A 275 -2.79 -18.37 -21.95
CA PHE A 275 -2.71 -18.95 -20.62
C PHE A 275 -1.64 -20.05 -20.63
N ASN A 276 -0.55 -19.86 -19.89
CA ASN A 276 0.59 -20.77 -19.84
C ASN A 276 0.63 -21.47 -18.48
N ASN A 277 0.43 -22.80 -18.50
CA ASN A 277 0.48 -23.66 -17.33
C ASN A 277 -0.50 -23.30 -16.21
N ILE A 278 -1.53 -22.50 -16.50
CA ILE A 278 -2.60 -22.14 -15.56
C ILE A 278 -3.88 -22.88 -15.98
N PRO A 279 -4.48 -23.69 -15.10
CA PRO A 279 -5.86 -24.13 -15.23
C PRO A 279 -6.84 -22.96 -15.44
N PHE A 280 -7.65 -23.06 -16.49
CA PHE A 280 -8.71 -22.12 -16.87
C PHE A 280 -10.05 -22.86 -16.93
#